data_AF-A0A958P4Q9-F1
#
_entry.id   AF-A0A958P4Q9-F1
#
_cell.length_a   1.000
_cell.length_b   1.000
_cell.length_c   1.000
_cell.angle_alpha   90.00
_cell.angle_beta   90.00
_cell.angle_gamma   90.00
#
_symmetry.space_group_name_H-M   'P 1'
#
loop_
_entity.id
_entity.type
_entity.pdbx_description
1 polymer ?
#
loop_
_entity_poly.entity_id
_entity_poly.type
_entity_poly.pdbx_seq_one_letter_code
_entity_poly.pdbx_strand_id
1 'polypeptide(L)'
;MKKTIAISVLTLAYSIFFYHQRLGVNVFIFSLFAIGLYYYIDKDAFTTKSALFIIFGVFASSVFVFINNSTLSVWTWLVSLLL
;
A
#
# COMPACT_ATOMS: atom_id res chain seq x y z
N MET A 1 15.19 -7.28 -5.77
CA MET A 1 14.72 -7.10 -7.17
C MET A 1 13.33 -7.68 -7.43
N LYS A 2 13.08 -9.00 -7.26
CA LYS A 2 11.75 -9.59 -7.52
C LYS A 2 10.60 -8.92 -6.72
N LYS A 3 10.86 -8.56 -5.46
CA LYS A 3 9.90 -7.88 -4.57
C LYS A 3 9.49 -6.49 -5.09
N THR A 4 10.48 -5.69 -5.46
CA THR A 4 10.29 -4.33 -5.96
C THR A 4 9.49 -4.32 -7.27
N ILE A 5 9.79 -5.25 -8.18
CA ILE A 5 9.08 -5.38 -9.47
C ILE A 5 7.62 -5.78 -9.25
N ALA A 6 7.35 -6.72 -8.34
CA ALA A 6 5.98 -7.15 -8.04
C ALA A 6 5.13 -6.00 -7.47
N ILE A 7 5.70 -5.21 -6.56
CA ILE A 7 5.04 -4.02 -6.00
C ILE A 7 4.80 -2.99 -7.10
N SER A 8 5.79 -2.71 -7.96
CA SER A 8 5.63 -1.75 -9.07
C SER A 8 4.56 -2.17 -10.08
N VAL A 9 4.46 -3.46 -10.41
CA VAL A 9 3.42 -3.99 -11.33
C VAL A 9 2.02 -3.88 -10.72
N LEU A 10 1.89 -4.19 -9.42
CA LEU A 10 0.63 -3.99 -8.69
C LEU A 10 0.25 -2.51 -8.69
N THR A 11 1.19 -1.62 -8.39
CA THR A 11 0.94 -0.16 -8.37
C THR A 11 0.48 0.35 -9.73
N LEU A 12 1.09 -0.12 -10.82
CA LEU A 12 0.67 0.23 -12.19
C LEU A 12 -0.74 -0.29 -12.52
N ALA A 13 -1.03 -1.55 -12.20
CA ALA A 13 -2.37 -2.12 -12.40
C ALA A 13 -3.42 -1.34 -11.60
N TYR A 14 -3.09 -0.96 -10.38
CA TYR A 14 -3.94 -0.15 -9.52
C TYR A 14 -4.22 1.24 -10.11
N SER A 15 -3.19 1.95 -10.58
CA SER A 15 -3.36 3.27 -11.21
C SER A 15 -4.19 3.23 -12.49
N ILE A 16 -4.15 2.14 -13.24
CA ILE A 16 -4.89 1.98 -14.50
C ILE A 16 -6.36 1.63 -14.26
N PHE A 17 -6.65 0.69 -13.36
CA PHE A 17 -8.02 0.19 -13.16
C PHE A 17 -8.91 1.13 -12.32
N PHE A 18 -8.33 2.07 -11.57
CA PHE A 18 -9.03 2.75 -10.47
C PHE A 18 -8.91 4.29 -10.46
N TYR A 19 -8.49 4.89 -11.57
CA TYR A 19 -8.16 6.32 -11.72
C TYR A 19 -9.32 7.31 -11.41
N HIS A 20 -10.59 6.89 -11.45
CA HIS A 20 -11.73 7.83 -11.45
C HIS A 20 -12.85 7.60 -10.44
N GLN A 21 -12.91 6.47 -9.72
CA GLN A 21 -14.01 6.26 -8.75
C GLN A 21 -13.50 5.68 -7.45
N ARG A 22 -13.80 6.34 -6.32
CA ARG A 22 -13.54 5.87 -4.93
C ARG A 22 -12.06 5.61 -4.62
N LEU A 23 -11.21 6.62 -4.87
CA LEU A 23 -9.76 6.61 -4.59
C LEU A 23 -9.44 6.02 -3.20
N GLY A 24 -10.19 6.42 -2.18
CA GLY A 24 -10.14 5.84 -0.83
C GLY A 24 -10.30 4.33 -0.76
N VAL A 25 -11.41 3.79 -1.29
CA VAL A 25 -11.70 2.33 -1.31
C VAL A 25 -10.59 1.58 -2.04
N ASN A 26 -10.17 2.12 -3.18
CA ASN A 26 -9.17 1.51 -4.01
C ASN A 26 -7.84 1.46 -3.25
N VAL A 27 -7.44 2.57 -2.63
CA VAL A 27 -6.15 2.69 -1.93
C VAL A 27 -6.11 1.69 -0.77
N PHE A 28 -7.22 1.54 -0.07
CA PHE A 28 -7.36 0.56 0.99
C PHE A 28 -7.25 -0.89 0.49
N ILE A 29 -7.98 -1.25 -0.58
CA ILE A 29 -7.89 -2.58 -1.20
C ILE A 29 -6.47 -2.86 -1.69
N PHE A 30 -5.81 -1.89 -2.31
CA PHE A 30 -4.43 -2.02 -2.75
C PHE A 30 -3.49 -2.30 -1.58
N SER A 31 -3.58 -1.52 -0.51
CA SER A 31 -2.74 -1.73 0.67
C SER A 31 -2.92 -3.13 1.24
N LEU A 32 -4.15 -3.64 1.32
CA LEU A 32 -4.42 -5.00 1.76
C LEU A 32 -3.75 -6.05 0.86
N PHE A 33 -3.89 -5.90 -0.46
CA PHE A 33 -3.23 -6.80 -1.42
C PHE A 33 -1.70 -6.70 -1.34
N ALA A 34 -1.14 -5.50 -1.23
CA ALA A 34 0.30 -5.28 -1.13
C ALA A 34 0.87 -5.91 0.15
N ILE A 35 0.20 -5.72 1.29
CA ILE A 35 0.58 -6.35 2.57
C ILE A 35 0.47 -7.88 2.46
N GLY A 36 -0.63 -8.40 1.91
CA GLY A 36 -0.83 -9.85 1.75
C GLY A 36 0.21 -10.49 0.81
N LEU A 37 0.57 -9.80 -0.27
CA LEU A 37 1.58 -10.26 -1.21
C LEU A 37 3.00 -10.16 -0.61
N TYR A 38 3.28 -9.12 0.16
CA TYR A 38 4.51 -9.01 0.95
C TYR A 38 4.63 -10.16 1.94
N TYR A 39 3.54 -10.52 2.62
CA TYR A 39 3.49 -11.67 3.54
C TYR A 39 3.74 -12.99 2.82
N TYR A 40 3.11 -13.18 1.66
CA TYR A 40 3.28 -14.40 0.88
C TYR A 40 4.74 -14.59 0.39
N ILE A 41 5.39 -13.50 -0.02
CA ILE A 41 6.77 -13.54 -0.54
C ILE A 41 7.80 -13.72 0.58
N ASP A 42 7.60 -13.07 1.73
CA ASP A 42 8.57 -13.08 2.83
C ASP A 42 7.88 -13.05 4.20
N LYS A 43 7.48 -14.24 4.66
CA LYS A 43 6.81 -14.42 5.96
C LYS A 43 7.73 -14.09 7.13
N ASP A 44 9.03 -14.34 6.99
CA ASP A 44 9.98 -14.15 8.07
C ASP A 44 10.19 -12.65 8.34
N ALA A 45 10.15 -11.82 7.30
CA ALA A 45 10.21 -10.36 7.44
C ALA A 45 9.08 -9.78 8.30
N PHE A 46 7.88 -10.37 8.30
CA PHE A 46 6.74 -9.92 9.11
C PHE A 46 6.94 -10.02 10.62
N THR A 47 7.95 -10.77 11.07
CA THR A 47 8.29 -10.87 12.51
C THR A 47 9.16 -9.71 12.98
N THR A 48 9.74 -8.94 12.06
CA THR A 48 10.60 -7.81 12.40
C THR A 48 9.78 -6.59 12.82
N LYS A 49 10.22 -5.89 13.87
CA LYS A 49 9.56 -4.66 14.36
C LYS A 49 9.45 -3.60 13.25
N SER A 50 10.47 -3.51 12.39
CA SER A 50 10.51 -2.57 11.27
C SER A 50 9.43 -2.86 10.23
N ALA A 51 9.26 -4.12 9.81
CA ALA A 51 8.21 -4.48 8.86
C ALA A 51 6.81 -4.22 9.43
N LEU A 52 6.58 -4.54 10.71
CA LEU A 52 5.30 -4.25 11.37
C LEU A 52 4.99 -2.75 11.41
N PHE A 53 6.00 -1.91 11.63
CA PHE A 53 5.85 -0.46 11.61
C PHE A 53 5.51 0.06 10.20
N ILE A 54 6.16 -0.47 9.16
CA ILE A 54 5.88 -0.12 7.76
C ILE A 54 4.46 -0.54 7.38
N ILE A 55 4.07 -1.78 7.70
CA ILE A 55 2.71 -2.30 7.44
C ILE A 55 1.66 -1.45 8.14
N PHE A 56 1.89 -1.09 9.41
CA PHE A 56 1.00 -0.20 10.14
C PHE A 56 0.90 1.18 9.48
N GLY A 57 2.02 1.77 9.04
CA GLY A 57 2.05 3.04 8.33
C GLY A 57 1.29 3.01 7.00
N VAL A 58 1.50 1.97 6.19
CA VAL A 58 0.78 1.75 4.92
C VAL A 58 -0.72 1.55 5.14
N PHE A 59 -1.09 0.81 6.19
CA PHE A 59 -2.50 0.59 6.53
C PHE A 59 -3.16 1.86 7.06
N ALA A 60 -2.55 2.53 8.05
CA ALA A 60 -3.06 3.77 8.63
C ALA A 60 -3.18 4.90 7.59
N SER A 61 -2.18 5.07 6.72
CA SER A 61 -2.25 6.05 5.63
C SER A 61 -3.36 5.72 4.64
N SER A 62 -3.58 4.45 4.30
CA SER A 62 -4.68 4.05 3.42
C SER A 62 -6.07 4.30 4.01
N VAL A 63 -6.24 4.10 5.33
CA VAL A 63 -7.47 4.45 6.05
C VAL A 63 -7.68 5.97 6.08
N PHE A 64 -6.62 6.74 6.25
CA PHE A 64 -6.69 8.21 6.20
C PHE A 64 -7.10 8.72 4.82
N VAL A 65 -6.57 8.12 3.74
CA VAL A 65 -6.99 8.40 2.36
C VAL A 65 -8.46 8.03 2.15
N PHE A 66 -8.90 6.91 2.73
CA PHE A 66 -10.29 6.47 2.67
C PHE A 66 -11.26 7.48 3.31
N ILE A 67 -10.92 7.99 4.50
CA ILE A 67 -11.81 8.87 5.26
C ILE A 67 -11.77 10.31 4.73
N ASN A 68 -10.57 10.86 4.48
CA ASN A 68 -10.41 12.28 4.22
C ASN A 68 -10.30 12.62 2.72
N ASN A 69 -9.99 11.63 1.88
CA ASN A 69 -9.77 11.80 0.43
C ASN A 69 -8.90 13.04 0.09
N SER A 70 -7.95 13.37 0.96
CA SER A 70 -7.07 14.54 0.83
C SER A 70 -5.84 14.17 0.01
N THR A 71 -5.45 15.06 -0.90
CA THR A 71 -4.22 14.92 -1.71
C THR A 71 -2.99 14.66 -0.83
N LEU A 72 -2.93 15.28 0.35
CA LEU A 72 -1.82 15.08 1.29
C LEU A 72 -1.78 13.63 1.81
N SER A 73 -2.93 13.04 2.12
CA SER A 73 -3.03 11.65 2.56
C SER A 73 -2.58 10.68 1.46
N VAL A 74 -2.89 10.99 0.20
CA VAL A 74 -2.44 10.18 -0.96
C VAL A 74 -0.92 10.21 -1.09
N TRP A 75 -0.32 11.39 -0.91
CA TRP A 75 1.13 11.53 -0.90
C TRP A 75 1.78 10.78 0.26
N THR A 76 1.23 10.86 1.47
CA THR A 76 1.72 10.09 2.62
C THR A 76 1.66 8.59 2.36
N TRP A 77 0.59 8.10 1.71
CA TRP A 77 0.45 6.70 1.32
C TRP A 77 1.49 6.28 0.28
N LEU A 78 1.72 7.09 -0.77
CA LEU A 78 2.75 6.83 -1.78
C LEU A 78 4.15 6.73 -1.16
N VAL A 79 4.49 7.64 -0.25
CA VAL A 79 5.79 7.61 0.46
C VAL A 79 5.90 6.39 1.36
N SER A 80 4.81 5.99 2.02
CA SER A 80 4.80 4.81 2.90
C SER A 80 5.02 3.50 2.15
N LEU A 81 4.61 3.40 0.88
CA LEU A 81 4.84 2.23 0.02
C LEU A 81 6.30 2.11 -0.47
N LEU A 82 7.08 3.18 -0.41
CA LEU A 82 8.48 3.20 -0.85
C LEU A 82 9.48 2.88 0.28
N LEU A 83 9.00 2.77 1.52
CA LEU A 83 9.76 2.41 2.72
C LEU A 83 9.75 0.89 2.94
#